data_AF-A0A6A5UUZ0-F1
#
_entry.id   AF-A0A6A5UUZ0-F1
#
_cell.length_a   1.000
_cell.length_b   1.000
_cell.length_c   1.000
_cell.angle_alpha   90.00
_cell.angle_beta   90.00
_cell.angle_gamma   90.00
#
_symmetry.space_group_name_H-M   'P 1'
#
loop_
_entity.id
_entity.type
_entity.pdbx_description
1 polymer ?
#
loop_
_entity_poly.entity_id
_entity_poly.type
_entity_poly.pdbx_seq_one_letter_code
_entity_poly.pdbx_strand_id
1 'polypeptide(L)'
;PSAVHHTSTTNVARTEIPRLLVKPGSSYHNSLASFLEHAARSNLLPNRTIYIGTHYEYTVAEALLRLGFSLIRTGQKNDAGIDLVGHWMLSVFREPMPVIIQCKARENKCSPVEIRELEGAFHSVPQDWRNKDVLGVLVSPARASEGLRKQMYLSRRPVAFLQISRSGLITQFLWNRAAAERGMEGVGVTPRYTVLPLAAVNIPVRCRDANGRWVKGSNPPVRIQKPQVRTVVTDIQLTWMGTPIFPDKEGLALET
;
A
#
# COMPACT_ATOMS: atom_id res chain seq x y z
N PRO A 1 34.96 -20.12 -39.28
CA PRO A 1 34.87 -18.80 -38.65
C PRO A 1 33.40 -18.47 -38.32
N SER A 2 32.99 -18.83 -37.11
CA SER A 2 31.62 -18.67 -36.60
C SER A 2 31.45 -17.26 -36.02
N ALA A 3 30.57 -16.45 -36.60
CA ALA A 3 30.24 -15.12 -36.09
C ALA A 3 29.19 -15.25 -34.98
N VAL A 4 29.60 -14.95 -33.75
CA VAL A 4 28.73 -14.87 -32.59
C VAL A 4 27.98 -13.54 -32.65
N HIS A 5 26.66 -13.60 -32.84
CA HIS A 5 25.79 -12.44 -32.68
C HIS A 5 25.65 -12.14 -31.18
N HIS A 6 26.31 -11.08 -30.72
CA HIS A 6 26.05 -10.51 -29.41
C HIS A 6 24.72 -9.76 -29.46
N THR A 7 23.68 -10.34 -28.88
CA THR A 7 22.38 -9.69 -28.69
C THR A 7 22.57 -8.52 -27.73
N SER A 8 22.44 -7.30 -28.25
CA SER A 8 22.51 -6.07 -27.46
C SER A 8 21.48 -6.08 -26.34
N THR A 9 21.98 -5.86 -25.13
CA THR A 9 21.24 -5.57 -23.90
C THR A 9 20.21 -4.48 -24.16
N THR A 10 18.93 -4.80 -24.00
CA THR A 10 17.82 -3.86 -24.10
C THR A 10 17.95 -2.80 -23.01
N ASN A 11 18.21 -1.57 -23.46
CA ASN A 11 18.25 -0.37 -22.66
C ASN A 11 16.86 -0.14 -22.04
N VAL A 12 16.69 -0.41 -20.75
CA VAL A 12 15.47 -0.11 -20.00
C VAL A 12 15.39 1.41 -19.90
N ALA A 13 14.68 2.05 -20.83
CA ALA A 13 14.39 3.46 -20.76
C ALA A 13 13.82 3.77 -19.38
N ARG A 14 14.46 4.69 -18.64
CA ARG A 14 13.92 5.21 -17.39
C ARG A 14 12.60 5.89 -17.72
N THR A 15 11.49 5.22 -17.49
CA THR A 15 10.16 5.82 -17.60
C THR A 15 10.11 7.01 -16.65
N GLU A 16 10.14 8.23 -17.18
CA GLU A 16 10.03 9.43 -16.37
C GLU A 16 8.71 9.39 -15.61
N ILE A 17 8.75 9.60 -14.29
CA ILE A 17 7.55 9.66 -13.46
C ILE A 17 6.71 10.83 -13.99
N PRO A 18 5.49 10.60 -14.50
CA PRO A 18 4.68 11.67 -15.03
C PRO A 18 4.41 12.69 -13.93
N ARG A 19 4.75 13.96 -14.18
CA ARG A 19 4.52 15.03 -13.22
C ARG A 19 3.03 15.21 -13.02
N LEU A 20 2.53 14.79 -11.86
CA LEU A 20 1.15 14.97 -11.47
C LEU A 20 0.92 16.45 -11.11
N LEU A 21 0.22 17.21 -11.95
CA LEU A 21 -0.17 18.61 -11.67
C LEU A 21 -1.37 18.67 -10.70
N VAL A 22 -1.27 17.98 -9.58
CA VAL A 22 -2.32 17.92 -8.55
C VAL A 22 -1.82 18.66 -7.32
N LYS A 23 -2.66 19.56 -6.80
CA LYS A 23 -2.37 20.31 -5.57
C LYS A 23 -2.37 19.34 -4.38
N PRO A 24 -1.34 19.37 -3.51
CA PRO A 24 -1.35 18.61 -2.28
C PRO A 24 -2.56 18.95 -1.42
N GLY A 25 -3.13 17.95 -0.74
CA GLY A 25 -4.30 18.11 0.12
C GLY A 25 -4.04 18.93 1.40
N SER A 26 -2.80 19.32 1.69
CA SER A 26 -2.44 20.16 2.83
C SER A 26 -1.21 21.01 2.50
N SER A 27 -1.19 22.25 3.01
CA SER A 27 -0.01 23.11 2.96
C SER A 27 0.98 22.83 4.09
N TYR A 28 0.59 22.05 5.10
CA TYR A 28 1.38 21.84 6.31
C TYR A 28 2.12 20.51 6.36
N HIS A 29 1.68 19.51 5.59
CA HIS A 29 2.24 18.18 5.57
C HIS A 29 2.02 17.51 4.21
N ASN A 30 2.98 16.69 3.79
CA ASN A 30 2.97 15.97 2.51
C ASN A 30 3.47 14.51 2.64
N SER A 31 3.78 14.07 3.86
CA SER A 31 4.28 12.74 4.20
C SER A 31 3.76 12.31 5.57
N LEU A 32 3.89 11.04 5.93
CA LEU A 32 3.50 10.57 7.26
C LEU A 32 4.30 11.30 8.35
N ALA A 33 5.62 11.42 8.17
CA ALA A 33 6.51 12.10 9.11
C ALA A 33 6.11 13.56 9.34
N SER A 34 5.94 14.34 8.27
CA SER A 34 5.52 15.75 8.38
C SER A 34 4.11 15.91 8.96
N PHE A 35 3.22 14.95 8.71
CA PHE A 35 1.90 14.93 9.33
C PHE A 35 1.97 14.67 10.84
N LEU A 36 2.80 13.73 11.30
CA LEU A 36 2.99 13.46 12.72
C LEU A 36 3.58 14.68 13.45
N GLU A 37 4.56 15.35 12.85
CA GLU A 37 5.11 16.61 13.37
C GLU A 37 4.05 17.72 13.43
N HIS A 38 3.22 17.84 12.40
CA HIS A 38 2.11 18.79 12.39
C HIS A 38 1.09 18.48 13.49
N ALA A 39 0.66 17.22 13.61
CA ALA A 39 -0.29 16.78 14.61
C ALA A 39 0.22 17.02 16.04
N ALA A 40 1.51 16.79 16.29
CA ALA A 40 2.14 17.10 17.57
C ALA A 40 2.12 18.61 17.86
N ARG A 41 2.53 19.46 16.89
CA ARG A 41 2.52 20.92 17.06
C ARG A 41 1.13 21.50 17.27
N SER A 42 0.12 20.95 16.60
CA SER A 42 -1.27 21.42 16.68
C SER A 42 -2.08 20.75 17.79
N ASN A 43 -1.48 19.89 18.61
CA ASN A 43 -2.16 19.07 19.61
C ASN A 43 -3.35 18.26 19.05
N LEU A 44 -3.23 17.74 17.82
CA LEU A 44 -4.26 16.91 17.20
C LEU A 44 -4.24 15.51 17.84
N LEU A 45 -5.29 15.20 18.60
CA LEU A 45 -5.37 13.93 19.34
C LEU A 45 -5.51 12.71 18.40
N PRO A 46 -4.82 11.59 18.68
CA PRO A 46 -4.87 10.38 17.84
C PRO A 46 -6.24 9.71 17.67
N ASN A 47 -7.20 10.02 18.55
CA ASN A 47 -8.56 9.48 18.49
C ASN A 47 -9.50 10.30 17.58
N ARG A 48 -9.06 11.45 17.08
CA ARG A 48 -9.85 12.27 16.16
C ARG A 48 -9.95 11.57 14.81
N THR A 49 -11.14 11.61 14.21
CA THR A 49 -11.39 11.02 12.89
C THR A 49 -10.46 11.58 11.81
N ILE A 50 -10.15 12.87 11.87
CA ILE A 50 -9.18 13.52 10.98
C ILE A 50 -7.80 12.88 11.14
N TYR A 51 -7.32 12.72 12.39
CA TYR A 51 -6.03 12.07 12.63
C TYR A 51 -6.01 10.65 12.07
N ILE A 52 -7.04 9.86 12.41
CA ILE A 52 -7.15 8.46 11.99
C ILE A 52 -7.17 8.32 10.47
N GLY A 53 -7.95 9.17 9.78
CA GLY A 53 -8.05 9.20 8.33
C GLY A 53 -6.74 9.61 7.67
N THR A 54 -6.23 10.81 8.02
CA THR A 54 -5.00 11.35 7.42
C THR A 54 -3.78 10.47 7.68
N HIS A 55 -3.64 9.92 8.89
CA HIS A 55 -2.59 8.94 9.17
C HIS A 55 -2.71 7.72 8.27
N TYR A 56 -3.91 7.16 8.14
CA TYR A 56 -4.14 5.97 7.33
C TYR A 56 -3.89 6.22 5.83
N GLU A 57 -4.30 7.36 5.30
CA GLU A 57 -4.03 7.80 3.92
C GLU A 57 -2.51 7.80 3.64
N TYR A 58 -1.71 8.39 4.53
CA TYR A 58 -0.25 8.39 4.38
C TYR A 58 0.38 7.00 4.55
N THR A 59 -0.10 6.20 5.50
CA THR A 59 0.35 4.80 5.65
C THR A 59 0.08 3.99 4.39
N VAL A 60 -1.08 4.16 3.77
CA VAL A 60 -1.42 3.50 2.50
C VAL A 60 -0.50 3.97 1.37
N ALA A 61 -0.26 5.27 1.26
CA ALA A 61 0.63 5.83 0.25
C ALA A 61 2.05 5.25 0.37
N GLU A 62 2.62 5.23 1.59
CA GLU A 62 3.95 4.67 1.86
C GLU A 62 4.00 3.15 1.61
N ALA A 63 2.98 2.40 2.05
CA ALA A 63 2.91 0.96 1.86
C ALA A 63 2.90 0.58 0.37
N LEU A 64 2.22 1.35 -0.46
CA LEU A 64 2.08 1.07 -1.89
C LEU A 64 3.31 1.45 -2.73
N LEU A 65 4.25 2.25 -2.19
CA LEU A 65 5.53 2.53 -2.86
C LEU A 65 6.26 1.24 -3.27
N ARG A 66 6.25 0.23 -2.39
CA ARG A 66 6.92 -1.05 -2.63
C ARG A 66 6.31 -1.86 -3.79
N LEU A 67 5.06 -1.55 -4.16
CA LEU A 67 4.35 -2.18 -5.27
C LEU A 67 4.40 -1.33 -6.55
N GLY A 68 5.23 -0.28 -6.58
CA GLY A 68 5.43 0.59 -7.74
C GLY A 68 4.44 1.74 -7.86
N PHE A 69 3.63 2.01 -6.83
CA PHE A 69 2.75 3.18 -6.85
C PHE A 69 3.54 4.45 -6.51
N SER A 70 3.21 5.55 -7.17
CA SER A 70 3.64 6.90 -6.81
C SER A 70 2.38 7.73 -6.59
N LEU A 71 2.14 8.13 -5.34
CA LEU A 71 0.86 8.68 -4.90
C LEU A 71 1.07 10.02 -4.18
N ILE A 72 0.16 10.94 -4.44
CA ILE A 72 0.04 12.21 -3.74
C ILE A 72 -1.30 12.22 -3.04
N ARG A 73 -1.28 12.62 -1.77
CA ARG A 73 -2.50 12.79 -0.97
C ARG A 73 -3.24 14.05 -1.41
N THR A 74 -4.50 13.89 -1.78
CA THR A 74 -5.43 14.97 -2.14
C THR A 74 -6.50 15.19 -1.08
N GLY A 75 -6.69 14.24 -0.16
CA GLY A 75 -7.70 14.22 0.90
C GLY A 75 -8.06 15.60 1.46
N GLN A 76 -9.17 16.16 1.01
CA GLN A 76 -9.74 17.43 1.47
C GLN A 76 -11.27 17.33 1.55
N LYS A 77 -11.89 18.22 2.33
CA LYS A 77 -13.34 18.36 2.31
C LYS A 77 -13.78 18.72 0.88
N ASN A 78 -14.65 17.91 0.26
CA ASN A 78 -15.19 18.03 -1.11
C ASN A 78 -14.32 17.49 -2.27
N ASP A 79 -13.43 16.54 -2.03
CA ASP A 79 -12.61 15.87 -3.06
C ASP A 79 -13.31 14.72 -3.82
N ALA A 80 -14.65 14.68 -3.79
CA ALA A 80 -15.47 13.58 -4.32
C ALA A 80 -15.12 12.18 -3.76
N GLY A 81 -14.44 12.12 -2.61
CA GLY A 81 -14.03 10.88 -1.96
C GLY A 81 -12.75 10.27 -2.54
N ILE A 82 -11.92 11.06 -3.22
CA ILE A 82 -10.59 10.66 -3.69
C ILE A 82 -9.52 11.14 -2.70
N ASP A 83 -8.96 10.21 -1.95
CA ASP A 83 -8.00 10.53 -0.90
C ASP A 83 -6.56 10.59 -1.42
N LEU A 84 -6.20 9.71 -2.38
CA LEU A 84 -4.89 9.70 -3.04
C LEU A 84 -5.05 9.64 -4.56
N VAL A 85 -4.12 10.29 -5.27
CA VAL A 85 -4.06 10.33 -6.73
C VAL A 85 -2.62 10.10 -7.18
N GLY A 86 -2.41 9.38 -8.27
CA GLY A 86 -1.07 9.23 -8.81
C GLY A 86 -0.97 8.25 -9.97
N HIS A 87 0.17 7.57 -10.06
CA HIS A 87 0.42 6.57 -11.11
C HIS A 87 0.91 5.27 -10.50
N TRP A 88 0.54 4.17 -11.13
CA TRP A 88 1.12 2.87 -10.88
C TRP A 88 2.12 2.54 -11.98
N MET A 89 3.38 2.37 -11.58
CA MET A 89 4.51 2.13 -12.47
C MET A 89 4.98 0.70 -12.27
N LEU A 90 4.67 -0.16 -13.25
CA LEU A 90 5.27 -1.47 -13.36
C LEU A 90 6.13 -1.51 -14.62
N SER A 91 7.26 -2.23 -14.58
CA SER A 91 8.14 -2.43 -15.74
C SER A 91 7.44 -3.09 -16.93
N VAL A 92 6.33 -3.79 -16.66
CA VAL A 92 5.52 -4.49 -17.65
C VAL A 92 4.48 -3.59 -18.32
N PHE A 93 4.20 -2.42 -17.75
CA PHE A 93 3.30 -1.45 -18.37
C PHE A 93 4.04 -0.66 -19.45
N ARG A 94 3.37 -0.42 -20.58
CA ARG A 94 3.90 0.45 -21.65
C ARG A 94 4.01 1.90 -21.20
N GLU A 95 3.03 2.33 -20.40
CA GLU A 95 2.97 3.66 -19.81
C GLU A 95 2.47 3.56 -18.35
N PRO A 96 2.84 4.49 -17.47
CA PRO A 96 2.33 4.52 -16.10
C PRO A 96 0.81 4.60 -16.07
N MET A 97 0.15 3.66 -15.38
CA MET A 97 -1.30 3.60 -15.29
C MET A 97 -1.79 4.67 -14.29
N PRO A 98 -2.64 5.62 -14.68
CA PRO A 98 -3.23 6.57 -13.73
C PRO A 98 -4.07 5.86 -12.69
N VAL A 99 -4.01 6.32 -11.43
CA VAL A 99 -4.75 5.72 -10.33
C VAL A 99 -5.39 6.78 -9.43
N ILE A 100 -6.63 6.51 -9.04
CA ILE A 100 -7.34 7.22 -7.96
C ILE A 100 -7.63 6.22 -6.83
N ILE A 101 -7.44 6.67 -5.60
CA ILE A 101 -7.55 5.80 -4.42
C ILE A 101 -8.47 6.44 -3.40
N GLN A 102 -9.41 5.64 -2.90
CA GLN A 102 -10.23 5.94 -1.74
C GLN A 102 -9.79 5.07 -0.55
N CYS A 103 -9.52 5.71 0.58
CA CYS A 103 -9.05 5.11 1.82
C CYS A 103 -10.17 5.09 2.87
N LYS A 104 -10.57 3.90 3.33
CA LYS A 104 -11.52 3.73 4.42
C LYS A 104 -10.81 3.14 5.63
N ALA A 105 -10.42 4.00 6.56
CA ALA A 105 -9.70 3.67 7.80
C ALA A 105 -10.56 2.93 8.87
N ARG A 106 -11.53 2.11 8.47
CA ARG A 106 -12.42 1.37 9.37
C ARG A 106 -12.13 -0.12 9.28
N GLU A 107 -12.07 -0.79 10.42
CA GLU A 107 -11.85 -2.25 10.51
C GLU A 107 -13.16 -3.04 10.33
N ASN A 108 -14.30 -2.34 10.33
CA ASN A 108 -15.60 -2.93 10.03
C ASN A 108 -15.68 -3.39 8.57
N LYS A 109 -16.59 -4.33 8.30
CA LYS A 109 -16.86 -4.87 6.97
C LYS A 109 -16.98 -3.76 5.92
N CYS A 110 -16.18 -3.87 4.88
CA CYS A 110 -16.29 -3.02 3.70
C CYS A 110 -17.46 -3.52 2.82
N SER A 111 -18.36 -2.60 2.46
CA SER A 111 -19.64 -2.91 1.84
C SER A 111 -19.64 -2.67 0.32
N PRO A 112 -20.70 -3.09 -0.38
CA PRO A 112 -20.88 -2.78 -1.80
C PRO A 112 -21.06 -1.28 -2.09
N VAL A 113 -21.45 -0.47 -1.10
CA VAL A 113 -21.71 0.96 -1.29
C VAL A 113 -20.43 1.71 -1.63
N GLU A 114 -19.32 1.37 -0.99
CA GLU A 114 -18.02 2.02 -1.21
C GLU A 114 -17.53 1.85 -2.65
N ILE A 115 -17.82 0.71 -3.30
CA ILE A 115 -17.50 0.52 -4.72
C ILE A 115 -18.35 1.45 -5.61
N ARG A 116 -19.63 1.65 -5.29
CA ARG A 116 -20.48 2.58 -6.04
C ARG A 116 -20.06 4.03 -5.84
N GLU A 117 -19.66 4.39 -4.63
CA GLU A 117 -19.05 5.70 -4.33
C GLU A 117 -17.78 5.90 -5.16
N LEU A 118 -16.90 4.90 -5.19
CA LEU A 118 -15.67 4.93 -5.98
C LEU A 118 -15.96 5.03 -7.49
N GLU A 119 -16.97 4.34 -8.01
CA GLU A 119 -17.42 4.47 -9.41
C GLU A 119 -17.85 5.92 -9.72
N GLY A 120 -18.52 6.58 -8.78
CA GLY A 120 -18.89 7.99 -8.88
C GLY A 120 -17.66 8.90 -8.97
N ALA A 121 -16.60 8.58 -8.24
CA ALA A 121 -15.36 9.38 -8.19
C ALA A 121 -14.61 9.44 -9.54
N PHE A 122 -14.84 8.51 -10.48
CA PHE A 122 -14.25 8.58 -11.82
C PHE A 122 -14.61 9.86 -12.59
N HIS A 123 -15.69 10.55 -12.23
CA HIS A 123 -16.05 11.83 -12.85
C HIS A 123 -15.13 12.98 -12.41
N SER A 124 -14.43 12.80 -11.29
CA SER A 124 -13.54 13.80 -10.67
C SER A 124 -12.07 13.58 -11.00
N VAL A 125 -11.75 12.66 -11.92
CA VAL A 125 -10.36 12.47 -12.38
C VAL A 125 -9.83 13.73 -13.06
N PRO A 126 -8.52 14.02 -12.97
CA PRO A 126 -7.87 15.08 -13.74
C PRO A 126 -8.24 15.03 -15.22
N GLN A 127 -8.37 16.20 -15.85
CA GLN A 127 -8.82 16.33 -17.24
C GLN A 127 -7.93 15.53 -18.21
N ASP A 128 -6.62 15.53 -17.97
CA ASP A 128 -5.62 14.80 -18.77
C ASP A 128 -5.78 13.27 -18.73
N TRP A 129 -6.61 12.75 -17.83
CA TRP A 129 -6.84 11.32 -17.64
C TRP A 129 -8.18 10.84 -18.21
N ARG A 130 -9.04 11.73 -18.70
CA ARG A 130 -10.39 11.35 -19.16
C ARG A 130 -10.41 10.34 -20.30
N ASN A 131 -9.35 10.30 -21.10
CA ASN A 131 -9.18 9.37 -22.22
C ASN A 131 -8.17 8.26 -21.94
N LYS A 132 -7.78 8.08 -20.68
CA LYS A 132 -6.82 7.05 -20.25
C LYS A 132 -7.54 5.94 -19.47
N ASP A 133 -6.91 4.78 -19.42
CA ASP A 133 -7.34 3.70 -18.54
C ASP A 133 -6.93 4.00 -17.09
N VAL A 134 -7.84 4.64 -16.35
CA VAL A 134 -7.65 4.96 -14.93
C VAL A 134 -8.07 3.78 -14.07
N LEU A 135 -7.24 3.39 -13.11
CA LEU A 135 -7.59 2.43 -12.06
C LEU A 135 -8.21 3.14 -10.86
N GLY A 136 -9.42 2.72 -10.47
CA GLY A 136 -10.01 3.09 -9.20
C GLY A 136 -9.68 2.05 -8.13
N VAL A 137 -9.16 2.48 -6.98
CA VAL A 137 -8.74 1.57 -5.91
C VAL A 137 -9.45 1.91 -4.61
N LEU A 138 -10.12 0.93 -4.01
CA LEU A 138 -10.64 1.02 -2.65
C LEU A 138 -9.67 0.34 -1.68
N VAL A 139 -9.28 1.05 -0.62
CA VAL A 139 -8.31 0.54 0.37
C VAL A 139 -8.93 0.53 1.76
N SER A 140 -8.85 -0.59 2.46
CA SER A 140 -9.36 -0.74 3.82
C SER A 140 -8.54 -1.72 4.67
N PRO A 141 -8.48 -1.58 6.00
CA PRO A 141 -7.95 -2.62 6.88
C PRO A 141 -8.82 -3.88 6.90
N ALA A 142 -10.12 -3.73 6.64
CA ALA A 142 -11.07 -4.83 6.63
C ALA A 142 -10.89 -5.70 5.37
N ARG A 143 -11.17 -7.00 5.50
CA ARG A 143 -11.14 -7.93 4.36
C ARG A 143 -12.29 -7.63 3.39
N ALA A 144 -12.04 -7.81 2.08
CA ALA A 144 -13.09 -7.73 1.07
C ALA A 144 -14.21 -8.74 1.34
N SER A 145 -15.41 -8.23 1.60
CA SER A 145 -16.61 -9.06 1.74
C SER A 145 -17.07 -9.65 0.40
N GLU A 146 -17.84 -10.72 0.44
CA GLU A 146 -18.40 -11.32 -0.78
C GLU A 146 -19.25 -10.32 -1.58
N GLY A 147 -20.10 -9.55 -0.91
CA GLY A 147 -20.91 -8.51 -1.55
C GLY A 147 -20.06 -7.44 -2.23
N LEU A 148 -18.95 -7.04 -1.60
CA LEU A 148 -18.01 -6.09 -2.20
C LEU A 148 -17.35 -6.68 -3.46
N ARG A 149 -16.87 -7.93 -3.39
CA ARG A 149 -16.29 -8.62 -4.55
C ARG A 149 -17.28 -8.76 -5.70
N LYS A 150 -18.54 -9.09 -5.38
CA LYS A 150 -19.62 -9.15 -6.37
C LYS A 150 -19.86 -7.79 -7.04
N GLN A 151 -19.89 -6.70 -6.26
CA GLN A 151 -20.04 -5.36 -6.81
C GLN A 151 -18.85 -4.95 -7.69
N MET A 152 -17.61 -5.28 -7.29
CA MET A 152 -16.42 -5.08 -8.14
C MET A 152 -16.53 -5.82 -9.47
N TYR A 153 -16.97 -7.08 -9.43
CA TYR A 153 -17.13 -7.91 -10.63
C TYR A 153 -18.17 -7.34 -11.60
N LEU A 154 -19.25 -6.75 -11.09
CA LEU A 154 -20.31 -6.13 -11.90
C LEU A 154 -19.90 -4.77 -12.49
N SER A 155 -18.89 -4.12 -11.92
CA SER A 155 -18.43 -2.82 -12.40
C SER A 155 -17.82 -2.93 -13.80
N ARG A 156 -18.20 -2.00 -14.68
CA ARG A 156 -17.57 -1.82 -16.00
C ARG A 156 -16.31 -0.95 -15.94
N ARG A 157 -16.07 -0.26 -14.83
CA ARG A 157 -14.88 0.56 -14.62
C ARG A 157 -13.72 -0.32 -14.15
N PRO A 158 -12.46 0.05 -14.43
CA PRO A 158 -11.29 -0.64 -13.88
C PRO A 158 -11.25 -0.41 -12.37
N VAL A 159 -11.63 -1.41 -11.57
CA VAL A 159 -11.66 -1.27 -10.11
C VAL A 159 -10.86 -2.35 -9.41
N ALA A 160 -10.22 -1.94 -8.33
CA ALA A 160 -9.43 -2.80 -7.47
C ALA A 160 -9.72 -2.55 -5.99
N PHE A 161 -9.38 -3.55 -5.19
CA PHE A 161 -9.48 -3.52 -3.74
C PHE A 161 -8.16 -3.95 -3.12
N LEU A 162 -7.70 -3.20 -2.12
CA LEU A 162 -6.53 -3.51 -1.32
C LEU A 162 -6.88 -3.63 0.16
N GLN A 163 -6.48 -4.74 0.78
CA GLN A 163 -6.48 -4.87 2.22
C GLN A 163 -5.12 -4.44 2.77
N ILE A 164 -5.08 -3.31 3.46
CA ILE A 164 -3.86 -2.76 4.08
C ILE A 164 -4.14 -2.47 5.55
N SER A 165 -3.35 -3.05 6.45
CA SER A 165 -3.49 -2.79 7.88
C SER A 165 -3.16 -1.33 8.22
N ARG A 166 -3.51 -0.88 9.43
CA ARG A 166 -3.08 0.44 9.94
C ARG A 166 -1.57 0.60 10.09
N SER A 167 -0.82 -0.50 10.05
CA SER A 167 0.64 -0.52 10.07
C SER A 167 1.26 -0.60 8.67
N GLY A 168 0.46 -0.63 7.60
CA GLY A 168 0.95 -0.69 6.22
C GLY A 168 1.17 -2.10 5.68
N LEU A 169 0.76 -3.15 6.41
CA LEU A 169 0.87 -4.54 5.94
C LEU A 169 -0.20 -4.81 4.87
N ILE A 170 0.23 -5.17 3.66
CA ILE A 170 -0.65 -5.48 2.54
C ILE A 170 -0.92 -6.99 2.52
N THR A 171 -2.18 -7.38 2.70
CA THR A 171 -2.58 -8.79 2.85
C THR A 171 -3.46 -9.30 1.71
N GLN A 172 -4.09 -8.40 0.96
CA GLN A 172 -4.95 -8.76 -0.16
C GLN A 172 -4.90 -7.67 -1.23
N PHE A 173 -4.82 -8.08 -2.49
CA PHE A 173 -5.00 -7.19 -3.65
C PHE A 173 -5.86 -7.92 -4.67
N LEU A 174 -7.02 -7.35 -4.99
CA LEU A 174 -7.98 -7.88 -5.95
C LEU A 174 -8.27 -6.82 -7.01
N TRP A 175 -8.61 -7.24 -8.21
CA TRP A 175 -9.11 -6.36 -9.27
C TRP A 175 -10.15 -7.09 -10.11
N ASN A 176 -10.99 -6.32 -10.80
CA ASN A 176 -12.01 -6.89 -11.68
C ASN A 176 -11.49 -7.16 -13.09
N ARG A 177 -12.33 -7.81 -13.90
CA ARG A 177 -12.03 -8.11 -15.31
C ARG A 177 -11.71 -6.86 -16.12
N ALA A 178 -12.44 -5.76 -15.90
CA ALA A 178 -12.22 -4.51 -16.61
C ALA A 178 -10.82 -3.92 -16.38
N ALA A 179 -10.26 -4.09 -15.18
CA ALA A 179 -8.88 -3.70 -14.86
C ALA A 179 -7.84 -4.65 -15.48
N ALA A 180 -8.11 -5.95 -15.51
CA ALA A 180 -7.26 -6.92 -16.21
C ALA A 180 -7.14 -6.58 -17.70
N GLU A 181 -8.26 -6.37 -18.39
CA GLU A 181 -8.31 -6.06 -19.82
C GLU A 181 -7.66 -4.71 -20.20
N ARG A 182 -7.41 -3.82 -19.23
CA ARG A 182 -6.88 -2.46 -19.44
C ARG A 182 -5.48 -2.27 -18.87
N GLY A 183 -4.68 -3.34 -18.89
CA GLY A 183 -3.24 -3.28 -18.61
C GLY A 183 -2.77 -4.14 -17.46
N MET A 184 -3.67 -4.78 -16.69
CA MET A 184 -3.28 -5.69 -15.60
C MET A 184 -3.28 -7.17 -16.00
N GLU A 185 -3.52 -7.49 -17.27
CA GLU A 185 -3.42 -8.87 -17.79
C GLU A 185 -2.01 -9.42 -17.56
N GLY A 186 -1.88 -10.63 -17.02
CA GLY A 186 -0.58 -11.25 -16.73
C GLY A 186 0.05 -10.83 -15.39
N VAL A 187 -0.45 -9.76 -14.75
CA VAL A 187 -0.09 -9.42 -13.36
C VAL A 187 -0.78 -10.40 -12.42
N GLY A 188 -0.05 -10.94 -11.46
CA GLY A 188 -0.55 -11.82 -10.41
C GLY A 188 -0.21 -11.30 -9.01
N VAL A 189 -0.91 -11.84 -8.01
CA VAL A 189 -0.63 -11.58 -6.59
C VAL A 189 -0.31 -12.91 -5.93
N THR A 190 0.85 -13.00 -5.29
CA THR A 190 1.25 -14.18 -4.52
C THR A 190 1.60 -13.79 -3.09
N PRO A 191 1.39 -14.67 -2.10
CA PRO A 191 1.85 -14.43 -0.76
C PRO A 191 3.38 -14.37 -0.74
N ARG A 192 3.91 -13.46 0.05
CA ARG A 192 5.33 -13.34 0.37
C ARG A 192 5.49 -13.52 1.88
N TYR A 193 6.50 -14.30 2.26
CA TYR A 193 6.80 -14.60 3.65
C TYR A 193 8.13 -13.98 4.01
N THR A 194 8.11 -13.01 4.92
CA THR A 194 9.32 -12.34 5.40
C THR A 194 9.63 -12.82 6.80
N VAL A 195 10.84 -13.35 7.01
CA VAL A 195 11.30 -13.77 8.33
C VAL A 195 11.91 -12.57 9.04
N LEU A 196 11.29 -12.13 10.13
CA LEU A 196 11.86 -11.05 10.93
C LEU A 196 12.95 -11.57 11.87
N PRO A 197 14.13 -10.90 11.92
CA PRO A 197 15.11 -11.15 12.97
C PRO A 197 14.50 -10.87 14.34
N LEU A 198 14.83 -11.69 15.35
CA LEU A 198 14.34 -11.55 16.72
C LEU A 198 14.56 -10.14 17.31
N ALA A 199 15.57 -9.40 16.83
CA ALA A 199 15.89 -8.04 17.27
C ALA A 199 14.89 -6.97 16.81
N ALA A 200 14.06 -7.25 15.79
CA ALA A 200 13.05 -6.30 15.29
C ALA A 200 11.72 -6.35 16.09
N VAL A 201 11.61 -7.28 17.05
CA VAL A 201 10.41 -7.51 17.84
C VAL A 201 10.52 -6.76 19.17
N ASN A 202 10.05 -5.51 19.21
CA ASN A 202 9.88 -4.77 20.47
C ASN A 202 8.67 -5.31 21.25
N ILE A 203 8.81 -6.48 21.90
CA ILE A 203 7.86 -6.91 22.93
C ILE A 203 8.32 -6.30 24.27
N PRO A 204 7.57 -5.36 24.87
CA PRO A 204 7.83 -4.97 26.24
C PRO A 204 7.50 -6.16 27.14
N VAL A 205 8.53 -6.85 27.64
CA VAL A 205 8.38 -7.91 28.62
C VAL A 205 7.84 -7.29 29.90
N ARG A 206 6.54 -7.46 30.18
CA ARG A 206 5.96 -7.08 31.46
C ARG A 206 6.09 -8.26 32.43
N CYS A 207 6.91 -8.11 33.45
CA CYS A 207 7.05 -9.09 34.53
C CYS A 207 6.11 -8.71 35.69
N ARG A 208 5.55 -9.72 36.36
CA ARG A 208 4.92 -9.54 37.69
C ARG A 208 5.92 -9.94 38.77
N ASP A 209 5.94 -9.23 39.89
CA ASP A 209 6.67 -9.65 41.08
C ASP A 209 5.98 -10.84 41.78
N ALA A 210 6.64 -11.39 42.82
CA ALA A 210 6.09 -12.49 43.63
C ALA A 210 4.75 -12.17 44.30
N ASN A 211 4.35 -10.89 44.31
CA ASN A 211 3.10 -10.38 44.90
C ASN A 211 2.07 -9.98 43.82
N GLY A 212 2.33 -10.29 42.55
CA GLY A 212 1.42 -10.04 41.43
C GLY A 212 1.38 -8.59 40.92
N ARG A 213 2.26 -7.68 41.37
CA ARG A 213 2.32 -6.29 40.89
C ARG A 213 3.19 -6.16 39.64
N TRP A 214 2.80 -5.24 38.76
CA TRP A 214 3.57 -4.91 37.56
C TRP A 214 4.81 -4.09 37.94
N VAL A 215 6.00 -4.59 37.59
CA VAL A 215 7.28 -3.90 37.83
C VAL A 215 7.92 -3.46 36.51
N LYS A 216 8.43 -2.23 36.48
CA LYS A 216 9.27 -1.72 35.38
C LYS A 216 10.69 -2.28 35.55
N GLY A 217 11.07 -3.19 34.65
CA GLY A 217 12.42 -3.50 34.20
C GLY A 217 13.57 -3.45 35.21
N SER A 218 13.96 -4.60 35.72
CA SER A 218 15.35 -4.91 36.08
C SER A 218 15.61 -6.38 35.75
N ASN A 219 16.65 -6.64 34.93
CA ASN A 219 16.98 -7.96 34.37
C ASN A 219 17.03 -9.05 35.46
N PRO A 220 16.27 -10.15 35.35
CA PRO A 220 16.47 -11.30 36.22
C PRO A 220 17.63 -12.17 35.68
N PRO A 221 18.49 -12.74 36.55
CA PRO A 221 19.46 -13.73 36.15
C PRO A 221 18.77 -15.09 36.11
N VAL A 222 18.11 -15.40 34.99
CA VAL A 222 17.55 -16.74 34.78
C VAL A 222 17.91 -17.19 33.38
N ARG A 223 18.57 -18.34 33.31
CA ARG A 223 18.99 -19.06 32.10
C ARG A 223 17.84 -19.09 31.08
N ILE A 224 17.83 -18.13 30.16
CA ILE A 224 16.83 -18.05 29.09
C ILE A 224 17.14 -19.19 28.13
N GLN A 225 16.33 -20.26 28.16
CA GLN A 225 16.16 -21.09 26.97
C GLN A 225 15.67 -20.13 25.88
N LYS A 226 16.55 -19.74 24.96
CA LYS A 226 16.23 -18.78 23.89
C LYS A 226 14.99 -19.32 23.17
N PRO A 227 13.83 -18.64 23.21
CA PRO A 227 12.75 -18.99 22.32
C PRO A 227 13.22 -18.61 20.91
N GLN A 228 13.63 -19.58 20.10
CA GLN A 228 13.97 -19.43 18.68
C GLN A 228 12.70 -19.24 17.83
N VAL A 229 11.71 -18.47 18.29
CA VAL A 229 10.51 -18.24 17.49
C VAL A 229 10.81 -17.08 16.55
N ARG A 230 11.35 -17.41 15.38
CA ARG A 230 11.39 -16.48 14.24
C ARG A 230 9.95 -16.11 13.89
N THR A 231 9.59 -14.83 13.99
CA THR A 231 8.26 -14.38 13.57
C THR A 231 8.24 -14.28 12.05
N VAL A 232 7.31 -15.01 11.42
CA VAL A 232 7.05 -14.91 9.98
C VAL A 232 5.95 -13.88 9.78
N VAL A 233 6.24 -12.82 9.03
CA VAL A 233 5.25 -11.86 8.56
C VAL A 233 4.85 -12.25 7.15
N THR A 234 3.56 -12.42 6.92
CA THR A 234 3.01 -12.70 5.60
C THR A 234 2.44 -11.42 5.00
N ASP A 235 2.94 -11.05 3.83
CA ASP A 235 2.41 -9.98 2.99
C ASP A 235 2.21 -10.49 1.56
N ILE A 236 2.04 -9.59 0.59
CA ILE A 236 1.94 -9.93 -0.82
C ILE A 236 3.14 -9.44 -1.63
N GLN A 237 3.38 -10.12 -2.75
CA GLN A 237 4.21 -9.65 -3.85
C GLN A 237 3.43 -9.71 -5.18
N LEU A 238 3.86 -8.88 -6.13
CA LEU A 238 3.31 -8.87 -7.48
C LEU A 238 4.18 -9.73 -8.39
N THR A 239 3.52 -10.50 -9.25
CA THR A 239 4.18 -11.32 -10.26
C THR A 239 3.75 -10.90 -11.66
N TRP A 240 4.61 -11.10 -12.65
CA TRP A 240 4.31 -11.04 -14.06
C TRP A 240 4.52 -12.41 -14.66
N MET A 241 3.47 -13.02 -15.21
CA MET A 241 3.53 -14.37 -15.77
C MET A 241 4.13 -15.41 -14.79
N GLY A 242 3.90 -15.21 -13.48
CA GLY A 242 4.42 -16.07 -12.40
C GLY A 242 5.76 -15.66 -11.80
N THR A 243 6.49 -14.71 -12.41
CA THR A 243 7.80 -14.24 -11.91
C THR A 243 7.65 -12.96 -11.10
N PRO A 244 8.31 -12.79 -9.93
CA PRO A 244 8.24 -11.55 -9.16
C PRO A 244 8.63 -10.31 -9.97
N ILE A 245 7.81 -9.25 -9.90
CA ILE A 245 8.08 -7.97 -10.60
C ILE A 245 9.17 -7.18 -9.87
N PHE A 246 9.17 -7.25 -8.54
CA PHE A 246 10.16 -6.61 -7.68
C PHE A 246 11.03 -7.70 -7.06
N PRO A 247 12.33 -7.77 -7.37
CA PRO A 247 13.21 -8.76 -6.75
C PRO A 247 13.31 -8.50 -5.24
N ASP A 248 13.42 -9.57 -4.46
CA ASP A 248 13.71 -9.48 -3.04
C ASP A 248 15.05 -8.77 -2.83
N LYS A 249 15.06 -7.68 -2.07
CA LYS A 249 16.28 -6.93 -1.72
C LYS A 249 17.17 -7.67 -0.71
N GLU A 250 17.15 -9.00 -0.68
CA GLU A 250 17.96 -9.79 0.25
C GLU A 250 19.42 -9.98 -0.22
N GLY A 251 19.79 -9.48 -1.42
CA GLY A 251 21.13 -9.66 -2.00
C GLY A 251 21.97 -8.42 -2.29
N LEU A 252 21.48 -7.19 -2.06
CA LEU A 252 22.20 -5.96 -2.44
C LEU A 252 23.05 -5.33 -1.30
N ALA A 253 23.28 -6.06 -0.21
CA ALA A 253 24.05 -5.58 0.94
C ALA A 253 25.52 -6.04 0.96
N LEU A 254 26.08 -6.51 -0.16
CA LEU A 254 27.46 -7.03 -0.22
C LEU A 254 28.37 -6.42 -1.30
N GLU A 255 27.93 -5.36 -1.99
CA GLU A 255 28.82 -4.60 -2.90
C GLU A 255 28.68 -3.09 -2.68
N THR A 256 29.31 -2.62 -1.60
CA THR A 256 29.88 -1.26 -1.48
C THR A 256 31.05 -1.32 -0.52
#